data_AF-A0A2K3KXS7-F1
#
_entry.id   AF-A0A2K3KXS7-F1
#
_cell.length_a   1.000
_cell.length_b   1.000
_cell.length_c   1.000
_cell.angle_alpha   90.00
_cell.angle_beta   90.00
_cell.angle_gamma   90.00
#
_symmetry.space_group_name_H-M   'P 1'
#
loop_
_entity.id
_entity.type
_entity.pdbx_description
1 polymer ?
#
loop_
_entity_poly.entity_id
_entity_poly.type
_entity_poly.pdbx_seq_one_letter_code
_entity_poly.pdbx_strand_id
1 'polypeptide(L)'
;MANHIDLLPEDILLKMVVEKVATNSFVNFFNMQATDRQFRKLSNNPDVLKKVSFEDYPKILWEPNQNILHFLKRFEVSGNPEVLFSQGLREFFDWPVGNISGLRKLKIAAESGYKPAKYVYGMIKLCSENNESRKEGIDHVRSLRVAKCMMQLRMKMHQISHYFWRYNRMLVRNRTPICNSFPTCKGWGLKRNRWVFVDDEDDDMSLCENCRWDHELNVFYGIFHIHNI
;
A
#
# COMPACT_ATOMS: atom_id res chain seq x y z
N MET A 1 23.55 18.40 -34.26
CA MET A 1 23.92 19.10 -33.01
C MET A 1 23.96 18.05 -31.92
N ALA A 2 25.11 17.80 -31.31
CA ALA A 2 25.20 16.88 -30.17
C ALA A 2 24.35 17.45 -29.03
N ASN A 3 23.45 16.66 -28.47
CA ASN A 3 22.60 17.11 -27.38
C ASN A 3 23.53 17.26 -26.16
N HIS A 4 23.51 18.39 -25.45
CA HIS A 4 24.42 18.59 -24.29
C HIS A 4 24.28 17.52 -23.19
N ILE A 5 23.17 16.77 -23.23
CA ILE A 5 22.85 15.62 -22.38
C ILE A 5 23.76 14.42 -22.70
N ASP A 6 24.17 14.25 -23.97
CA ASP A 6 25.08 13.18 -24.41
C ASP A 6 26.48 13.27 -23.78
N LEU A 7 26.82 14.43 -23.21
CA LEU A 7 28.10 14.71 -22.55
C LEU A 7 28.11 14.35 -21.06
N LEU A 8 26.94 14.06 -20.47
CA LEU A 8 26.85 13.71 -19.05
C LEU A 8 27.07 12.20 -18.84
N PRO A 9 27.83 11.81 -17.79
CA PRO A 9 27.95 10.43 -17.37
C PRO A 9 26.59 9.76 -17.11
N GLU A 10 26.46 8.49 -17.52
CA GLU A 10 25.19 7.75 -17.44
C GLU A 10 24.66 7.62 -16.00
N ASP A 11 25.56 7.53 -15.01
CA ASP A 11 25.26 7.46 -13.58
C ASP A 11 24.68 8.78 -13.03
N ILE A 12 25.22 9.92 -13.47
CA ILE A 12 24.70 11.24 -13.10
C ILE A 12 23.31 11.44 -13.68
N LEU A 13 23.12 11.08 -14.95
CA LEU A 13 21.82 11.15 -15.61
C LEU A 13 20.80 10.23 -14.93
N LEU A 14 21.19 8.99 -14.61
CA LEU A 14 20.33 8.04 -13.89
C LEU A 14 19.86 8.63 -12.56
N LYS A 15 20.77 9.18 -11.78
CA LYS A 15 20.45 9.81 -10.49
C LYS A 15 19.49 10.99 -10.67
N MET A 16 19.74 11.87 -11.63
CA MET A 16 18.84 12.98 -11.95
C MET A 16 17.45 12.51 -12.34
N VAL A 17 17.35 11.51 -13.23
CA VAL A 17 16.08 10.94 -13.68
C VAL A 17 15.32 10.36 -12.49
N VAL A 18 15.98 9.59 -11.62
CA VAL A 18 15.35 9.02 -10.43
C VAL A 18 14.85 10.13 -9.50
N GLU A 19 15.74 11.03 -9.07
CA GLU A 19 15.45 12.01 -8.01
C GLU A 19 14.51 13.15 -8.43
N LYS A 20 14.57 13.56 -9.70
CA LYS A 20 13.81 14.73 -10.19
C LYS A 20 12.56 14.35 -10.94
N VAL A 21 12.55 13.21 -11.63
CA VAL A 21 11.46 12.85 -12.55
C VAL A 21 10.68 11.66 -12.01
N ALA A 22 11.31 10.50 -11.90
CA ALA A 22 10.64 9.25 -11.58
C ALA A 22 9.91 9.32 -10.23
N THR A 23 10.58 9.77 -9.17
CA THR A 23 9.97 9.78 -7.82
C THR A 23 8.84 10.77 -7.65
N ASN A 24 8.66 11.73 -8.57
CA ASN A 24 7.73 12.84 -8.39
C ASN A 24 6.49 12.75 -9.28
N SER A 25 6.58 12.13 -10.47
CA SER A 25 5.47 12.15 -11.42
C SER A 25 5.61 11.09 -12.52
N PHE A 26 4.55 10.30 -12.70
CA PHE A 26 4.44 9.37 -13.81
C PHE A 26 4.37 10.10 -15.15
N VAL A 27 3.62 11.22 -15.20
CA VAL A 27 3.43 12.02 -16.41
C VAL A 27 4.76 12.60 -16.89
N ASN A 28 5.55 13.17 -15.98
CA ASN A 28 6.87 13.71 -16.31
C ASN A 28 7.84 12.61 -16.76
N PHE A 29 7.79 11.44 -16.11
CA PHE A 29 8.57 10.27 -16.54
C PHE A 29 8.22 9.84 -17.96
N PHE A 30 6.93 9.77 -18.30
CA PHE A 30 6.47 9.39 -19.63
C PHE A 30 6.85 10.44 -20.69
N ASN A 31 6.68 11.72 -20.38
CA ASN A 31 7.07 12.81 -21.28
C ASN A 31 8.57 12.80 -21.55
N MET A 32 9.40 12.59 -20.52
CA MET A 32 10.85 12.48 -20.65
C MET A 32 11.27 11.27 -21.52
N GLN A 33 10.56 10.15 -21.43
CA GLN A 33 10.80 8.99 -22.29
C GLN A 33 10.51 9.29 -23.78
N ALA A 34 9.62 10.24 -24.07
CA ALA A 34 9.24 10.62 -25.43
C ALA A 34 10.21 11.64 -26.06
N THR A 35 10.90 12.45 -25.27
CA THR A 35 11.70 13.57 -25.77
C THR A 35 13.07 13.18 -26.32
N ASP A 36 13.74 12.18 -25.74
CA ASP A 36 15.13 11.85 -26.08
C ASP A 36 15.43 10.34 -26.04
N ARG A 37 16.33 9.87 -26.90
CA ARG A 37 16.71 8.45 -27.01
C ARG A 37 17.50 7.96 -25.79
N GLN A 38 18.39 8.77 -25.23
CA GLN A 38 19.16 8.45 -24.03
C GLN A 38 18.23 8.35 -22.81
N PHE A 39 17.31 9.30 -22.64
CA PHE A 39 16.28 9.20 -21.60
C PHE A 39 15.36 8.00 -21.79
N ARG A 40 15.01 7.66 -23.04
CA ARG A 40 14.27 6.43 -23.32
C ARG A 40 15.06 5.19 -22.88
N LYS A 41 16.38 5.12 -23.12
CA LYS A 41 17.22 4.02 -22.64
C LYS A 41 17.21 3.95 -21.11
N LEU A 42 17.48 5.07 -20.44
CA LEU A 42 17.49 5.17 -18.98
C LEU A 42 16.14 4.81 -18.33
N SER A 43 15.03 5.21 -18.97
CA SER A 43 13.68 4.94 -18.48
C SER A 43 13.33 3.45 -18.41
N ASN A 44 14.05 2.60 -19.17
CA ASN A 44 13.88 1.15 -19.13
C ASN A 44 14.78 0.47 -18.08
N ASN A 45 15.61 1.24 -17.35
CA ASN A 45 16.41 0.71 -16.27
C ASN A 45 15.49 0.27 -15.09
N PRO A 46 15.62 -0.96 -14.57
CA PRO A 46 14.81 -1.45 -13.46
C PRO A 46 14.83 -0.56 -12.22
N ASP A 47 15.96 0.06 -11.89
CA ASP A 47 16.09 0.96 -10.74
C ASP A 47 15.25 2.22 -10.91
N VAL A 48 15.10 2.71 -12.14
CA VAL A 48 14.22 3.85 -12.45
C VAL A 48 12.77 3.43 -12.35
N LEU A 49 12.39 2.34 -13.03
CA LEU A 49 11.02 1.83 -13.05
C LEU A 49 10.51 1.53 -11.63
N LYS A 50 11.37 0.98 -10.76
CA LYS A 50 11.07 0.73 -9.35
C LYS A 50 10.73 2.00 -8.55
N LYS A 51 11.20 3.16 -8.99
CA LYS A 51 11.08 4.45 -8.30
C LYS A 51 10.02 5.37 -8.88
N VAL A 52 9.39 5.01 -9.99
CA VAL A 52 8.33 5.83 -10.59
C VAL A 52 7.13 5.93 -9.65
N SER A 53 6.76 7.16 -9.30
CA SER A 53 5.56 7.50 -8.54
C SER A 53 4.36 7.64 -9.47
N PHE A 54 3.21 7.12 -9.05
CA PHE A 54 1.94 7.26 -9.76
C PHE A 54 0.95 8.16 -9.01
N GLU A 55 1.41 8.91 -8.00
CA GLU A 55 0.56 9.74 -7.15
C GLU A 55 -0.13 10.88 -7.91
N ASP A 56 0.49 11.42 -8.96
CA ASP A 56 -0.05 12.46 -9.82
C ASP A 56 -1.13 11.95 -10.79
N TYR A 57 -1.13 10.64 -11.08
CA TYR A 57 -2.09 10.02 -12.00
C TYR A 57 -2.55 8.62 -11.55
N PRO A 58 -3.23 8.51 -10.40
CA PRO A 58 -3.52 7.21 -9.76
C PRO A 58 -4.47 6.32 -10.57
N LYS A 59 -5.28 6.89 -11.46
CA LYS A 59 -6.22 6.14 -12.31
C LYS A 59 -5.55 5.03 -13.12
N ILE A 60 -4.29 5.22 -13.52
CA ILE A 60 -3.56 4.20 -14.29
C ILE A 60 -3.36 2.91 -13.50
N LEU A 61 -3.28 2.98 -12.16
CA LEU A 61 -3.16 1.81 -11.30
C LEU A 61 -4.52 1.15 -11.05
N TRP A 62 -5.54 1.95 -10.77
CA TRP A 62 -6.82 1.46 -10.26
C TRP A 62 -7.82 1.10 -11.37
N GLU A 63 -7.81 1.83 -12.49
CA GLU A 63 -8.71 1.64 -13.64
C GLU A 63 -7.95 1.39 -14.97
N PRO A 64 -6.97 0.46 -15.01
CA PRO A 64 -6.22 0.17 -16.22
C PRO A 64 -7.08 -0.62 -17.22
N ASN A 65 -6.97 -0.26 -18.50
CA ASN A 65 -7.36 -1.15 -19.59
C ASN A 65 -6.26 -2.20 -19.85
N GLN A 66 -6.51 -3.16 -20.75
CA GLN A 66 -5.57 -4.25 -21.05
C GLN A 66 -4.20 -3.77 -21.52
N ASN A 67 -4.15 -2.71 -22.33
CA ASN A 67 -2.89 -2.13 -22.81
C ASN A 67 -2.08 -1.52 -21.65
N ILE A 68 -2.77 -0.83 -20.73
CA ILE A 68 -2.15 -0.27 -19.52
C ILE A 68 -1.65 -1.40 -18.61
N LEU A 69 -2.41 -2.49 -18.43
CA LEU A 69 -1.94 -3.65 -17.65
C LEU A 69 -0.65 -4.24 -18.22
N HIS A 70 -0.59 -4.45 -19.53
CA HIS A 70 0.62 -4.92 -20.20
C HIS A 70 1.80 -3.96 -19.99
N PHE A 71 1.54 -2.65 -20.08
CA PHE A 71 2.54 -1.62 -19.82
C PHE A 71 3.03 -1.62 -18.37
N LEU A 72 2.13 -1.75 -17.39
CA LEU A 72 2.46 -1.80 -15.97
C LEU A 72 3.30 -3.03 -15.61
N LYS A 73 3.26 -4.09 -16.43
CA LYS A 73 3.99 -5.33 -16.15
C LYS A 73 5.50 -5.11 -15.98
N ARG A 74 6.09 -4.18 -16.74
CA ARG A 74 7.52 -3.86 -16.61
C ARG A 74 7.86 -3.27 -15.23
N PHE A 75 6.99 -2.41 -14.70
CA PHE A 75 7.16 -1.81 -13.37
C PHE A 75 6.95 -2.86 -12.27
N GLU A 76 5.99 -3.75 -12.45
CA GLU A 76 5.78 -4.89 -11.55
C GLU A 76 7.01 -5.79 -11.48
N VAL A 77 7.59 -6.16 -12.63
CA VAL A 77 8.82 -6.98 -12.72
C VAL A 77 10.02 -6.26 -12.11
N SER A 78 10.12 -4.94 -12.25
CA SER A 78 11.14 -4.12 -11.57
C SER A 78 10.90 -3.96 -10.06
N GLY A 79 9.78 -4.43 -9.54
CA GLY A 79 9.45 -4.36 -8.12
C GLY A 79 8.98 -2.98 -7.66
N ASN A 80 8.32 -2.21 -8.54
CA ASN A 80 7.71 -0.94 -8.17
C ASN A 80 6.61 -1.19 -7.10
N PRO A 81 6.70 -0.56 -5.92
CA PRO A 81 5.80 -0.88 -4.81
C PRO A 81 4.36 -0.43 -5.03
N GLU A 82 4.12 0.67 -5.75
CA GLU A 82 2.76 1.15 -6.02
C GLU A 82 2.03 0.22 -6.98
N VAL A 83 2.74 -0.23 -8.01
CA VAL A 83 2.22 -1.20 -8.98
C VAL A 83 1.99 -2.56 -8.33
N LEU A 84 2.96 -3.07 -7.55
CA LEU A 84 2.81 -4.31 -6.80
C LEU A 84 1.64 -4.25 -5.81
N PHE A 85 1.47 -3.11 -5.12
CA PHE A 85 0.34 -2.91 -4.23
C PHE A 85 -1.00 -2.95 -4.98
N SER A 86 -1.12 -2.19 -6.07
CA SER A 86 -2.36 -2.13 -6.84
C SER A 86 -2.73 -3.48 -7.48
N GLN A 87 -1.77 -4.14 -8.14
CA GLN A 87 -1.99 -5.47 -8.73
C GLN A 87 -2.20 -6.53 -7.64
N GLY A 88 -1.51 -6.41 -6.50
CA GLY A 88 -1.69 -7.29 -5.35
C GLY A 88 -3.10 -7.23 -4.79
N LEU A 89 -3.68 -6.03 -4.63
CA LEU A 89 -5.07 -5.88 -4.22
C LEU A 89 -6.04 -6.43 -5.25
N ARG A 90 -5.81 -6.13 -6.54
CA ARG A 90 -6.64 -6.66 -7.65
C ARG A 90 -6.67 -8.18 -7.62
N GLU A 91 -5.52 -8.84 -7.62
CA GLU A 91 -5.43 -10.30 -7.58
C GLU A 91 -5.93 -10.90 -6.25
N PHE A 92 -5.76 -10.21 -5.13
CA PHE A 92 -6.20 -10.71 -3.83
C PHE A 92 -7.72 -10.72 -3.70
N PHE A 93 -8.38 -9.67 -4.21
CA PHE A 93 -9.83 -9.55 -4.19
C PHE A 93 -10.53 -10.16 -5.42
N ASP A 94 -9.78 -10.64 -6.41
CA ASP A 94 -10.31 -11.33 -7.59
C ASP A 94 -10.80 -12.74 -7.22
N TRP A 95 -12.07 -12.85 -6.83
CA TRP A 95 -12.73 -14.12 -6.54
C TRP A 95 -13.12 -14.87 -7.83
N PRO A 96 -13.05 -16.22 -7.89
CA PRO A 96 -12.69 -17.19 -6.84
C PRO A 96 -11.20 -17.55 -6.77
N VAL A 97 -10.37 -16.96 -7.64
CA VAL A 97 -9.02 -17.45 -7.95
C VAL A 97 -7.94 -16.81 -7.07
N GLY A 98 -8.25 -15.65 -6.50
CA GLY A 98 -7.33 -14.83 -5.73
C GLY A 98 -7.06 -15.39 -4.34
N ASN A 99 -5.79 -15.62 -3.99
CA ASN A 99 -5.34 -15.49 -2.60
C ASN A 99 -3.81 -15.40 -2.51
N ILE A 100 -3.07 -16.34 -3.13
CA ILE A 100 -1.64 -16.49 -2.83
C ILE A 100 -0.76 -15.48 -3.59
N SER A 101 -0.98 -15.33 -4.91
CA SER A 101 -0.17 -14.42 -5.72
C SER A 101 -0.38 -12.95 -5.32
N GLY A 102 -1.63 -12.54 -5.15
CA GLY A 102 -1.98 -11.20 -4.67
C GLY A 102 -1.37 -10.89 -3.31
N LEU A 103 -1.52 -11.79 -2.33
CA LEU A 103 -0.93 -11.63 -1.00
C LEU A 103 0.60 -11.56 -1.04
N ARG A 104 1.25 -12.35 -1.91
CA ARG A 104 2.70 -12.28 -2.12
C ARG A 104 3.15 -10.92 -2.66
N LYS A 105 2.41 -10.34 -3.61
CA LYS A 105 2.73 -8.99 -4.13
C LYS A 105 2.57 -7.92 -3.06
N LEU A 106 1.51 -8.00 -2.26
CA LEU A 106 1.30 -7.11 -1.12
C LEU A 106 2.43 -7.20 -0.10
N LYS A 107 2.89 -8.43 0.20
CA LYS A 107 4.05 -8.66 1.07
C LYS A 107 5.30 -7.98 0.55
N ILE A 108 5.65 -8.18 -0.73
CA ILE A 108 6.86 -7.59 -1.33
C ILE A 108 6.80 -6.05 -1.25
N ALA A 109 5.64 -5.46 -1.56
CA ALA A 109 5.45 -4.01 -1.44
C ALA A 109 5.53 -3.51 0.02
N ALA A 110 5.02 -4.29 0.98
CA ALA A 110 5.12 -3.96 2.41
C ALA A 110 6.58 -4.01 2.90
N GLU A 111 7.32 -5.05 2.52
CA GLU A 111 8.74 -5.24 2.85
C GLU A 111 9.63 -4.18 2.22
N SER A 112 9.25 -3.61 1.06
CA SER A 112 9.97 -2.49 0.44
C SER A 112 9.79 -1.16 1.19
N GLY A 113 8.97 -1.12 2.24
CA GLY A 113 8.70 0.11 3.00
C GLY A 113 7.47 0.89 2.56
N TYR A 114 6.71 0.43 1.56
CA TYR A 114 5.54 1.17 1.07
C TYR A 114 4.40 1.13 2.10
N LYS A 115 4.13 2.29 2.72
CA LYS A 115 3.22 2.40 3.87
C LYS A 115 1.80 1.88 3.59
N PRO A 116 1.15 2.17 2.43
CA PRO A 116 -0.16 1.60 2.11
C PRO A 116 -0.15 0.07 2.06
N ALA A 117 0.90 -0.53 1.50
CA ALA A 117 1.03 -1.99 1.47
C ALA A 117 1.27 -2.57 2.87
N LYS A 118 2.12 -1.94 3.70
CA LYS A 118 2.31 -2.35 5.10
C LYS A 118 1.00 -2.35 5.89
N TYR A 119 0.18 -1.31 5.70
CA TYR A 119 -1.12 -1.20 6.35
C TYR A 119 -2.03 -2.34 5.92
N VAL A 120 -2.28 -2.49 4.61
CA VAL A 120 -3.23 -3.50 4.13
C VAL A 120 -2.74 -4.91 4.38
N TYR A 121 -1.48 -5.22 4.06
CA TYR A 121 -0.90 -6.53 4.33
C TYR A 121 -1.00 -6.87 5.83
N GLY A 122 -0.64 -5.93 6.71
CA GLY A 122 -0.78 -6.10 8.15
C GLY A 122 -2.23 -6.39 8.57
N MET A 123 -3.19 -5.61 8.10
CA MET A 123 -4.62 -5.81 8.41
C MET A 123 -5.14 -7.16 7.90
N ILE A 124 -4.79 -7.57 6.68
CA ILE A 124 -5.16 -8.90 6.14
C ILE A 124 -4.62 -10.01 7.05
N LYS A 125 -3.36 -9.89 7.48
CA LYS A 125 -2.71 -10.89 8.33
C LYS A 125 -3.30 -10.95 9.73
N LEU A 126 -3.76 -9.81 10.26
CA LEU A 126 -4.52 -9.71 11.51
C LEU A 126 -5.92 -10.34 11.42
N CYS A 127 -6.52 -10.43 10.22
CA CYS A 127 -7.78 -11.15 10.03
C CYS A 127 -7.61 -12.68 10.17
N SER A 128 -6.39 -13.21 10.04
CA SER A 128 -6.11 -14.65 10.18
C SER A 128 -6.36 -15.16 11.59
N GLU A 129 -6.83 -16.40 11.72
CA GLU A 129 -6.93 -17.12 13.00
C GLU A 129 -5.56 -17.63 13.50
N ASN A 130 -4.54 -17.66 12.65
CA ASN A 130 -3.20 -18.09 13.04
C ASN A 130 -2.47 -16.97 13.80
N ASN A 131 -2.04 -17.27 15.03
CA ASN A 131 -1.29 -16.36 15.91
C ASN A 131 0.04 -15.87 15.31
N GLU A 132 0.77 -16.71 14.57
CA GLU A 132 2.01 -16.31 13.90
C GLU A 132 1.74 -15.29 12.81
N SER A 133 0.68 -15.51 12.01
CA SER A 133 0.23 -14.55 10.99
C SER A 133 -0.17 -13.22 11.63
N ARG A 134 -0.88 -13.26 12.77
CA ARG A 134 -1.23 -12.04 13.51
C ARG A 134 0.00 -11.30 14.00
N LYS A 135 1.00 -12.01 14.55
CA LYS A 135 2.25 -11.40 15.00
C LYS A 135 2.99 -10.70 13.85
N GLU A 136 3.11 -11.36 12.70
CA GLU A 136 3.65 -10.75 11.46
C GLU A 136 2.85 -9.49 11.07
N GLY A 137 1.52 -9.56 11.16
CA GLY A 137 0.64 -8.42 10.89
C GLY A 137 0.90 -7.23 11.81
N ILE A 138 1.03 -7.46 13.12
CA ILE A 138 1.35 -6.43 14.12
C ILE A 138 2.69 -5.76 13.79
N ASP A 139 3.73 -6.53 13.46
CA ASP A 139 5.06 -5.98 13.21
C ASP A 139 5.07 -5.00 12.02
N HIS A 140 4.28 -5.28 10.97
CA HIS A 140 4.10 -4.34 9.86
C HIS A 140 3.41 -3.04 10.28
N VAL A 141 2.29 -3.13 11.00
CA VAL A 141 1.47 -1.94 11.33
C VAL A 141 2.03 -1.12 12.49
N ARG A 142 2.80 -1.74 13.39
CA ARG A 142 3.48 -1.04 14.51
C ARG A 142 4.40 0.07 13.98
N SER A 143 5.13 -0.19 12.90
CA SER A 143 6.00 0.82 12.28
C SER A 143 5.23 2.06 11.78
N LEU A 144 3.96 1.88 11.37
CA LEU A 144 3.10 2.95 10.87
C LEU A 144 2.52 3.80 12.00
N ARG A 145 2.19 3.16 13.13
CA ARG A 145 1.77 3.82 14.36
C ARG A 145 2.87 4.70 14.93
N VAL A 146 4.10 4.18 15.02
CA VAL A 146 5.27 4.98 15.44
C VAL A 146 5.51 6.15 14.50
N ALA A 147 5.30 5.95 13.19
CA ALA A 147 5.44 6.99 12.19
C ALA A 147 4.24 7.98 12.13
N LYS A 148 3.24 7.84 13.00
CA LYS A 148 2.07 8.72 13.09
C LYS A 148 1.42 9.02 11.73
N CYS A 149 1.10 7.95 10.99
CA CYS A 149 0.53 8.08 9.64
C CYS A 149 -0.72 7.22 9.41
N MET A 150 -1.35 6.69 10.47
CA MET A 150 -2.52 5.85 10.34
C MET A 150 -3.71 6.63 9.79
N MET A 151 -3.86 7.91 10.14
CA MET A 151 -4.95 8.75 9.64
C MET A 151 -4.89 8.89 8.11
N GLN A 152 -3.72 9.28 7.60
CA GLN A 152 -3.49 9.44 6.16
C GLN A 152 -3.71 8.12 5.41
N LEU A 153 -3.27 7.00 6.01
CA LEU A 153 -3.45 5.67 5.42
C LEU A 153 -4.92 5.26 5.37
N ARG A 154 -5.71 5.52 6.42
CA ARG A 154 -7.16 5.27 6.42
C ARG A 154 -7.85 6.08 5.31
N MET A 155 -7.54 7.37 5.16
CA MET A 155 -8.09 8.21 4.10
C MET A 155 -7.75 7.65 2.71
N LYS A 156 -6.48 7.25 2.50
CA LYS A 156 -6.05 6.62 1.24
C LYS A 156 -6.78 5.31 0.99
N MET A 157 -7.03 4.49 2.02
CA MET A 157 -7.78 3.24 1.87
C MET A 157 -9.25 3.47 1.55
N HIS A 158 -9.89 4.49 2.14
CA HIS A 158 -11.24 4.90 1.76
C HIS A 158 -11.32 5.33 0.29
N GLN A 159 -10.35 6.10 -0.21
CA GLN A 159 -10.30 6.48 -1.63
C GLN A 159 -10.15 5.25 -2.53
N ILE A 160 -9.32 4.31 -2.12
CA ILE A 160 -9.00 3.11 -2.90
C ILE A 160 -10.15 2.10 -2.88
N SER A 161 -10.90 1.98 -1.77
CA SER A 161 -11.96 0.97 -1.64
C SER A 161 -13.08 1.14 -2.67
N HIS A 162 -13.32 2.36 -3.16
CA HIS A 162 -14.27 2.64 -4.25
C HIS A 162 -13.96 1.86 -5.55
N TYR A 163 -12.70 1.49 -5.80
CA TYR A 163 -12.32 0.73 -6.99
C TYR A 163 -12.57 -0.78 -6.87
N PHE A 164 -12.82 -1.30 -5.67
CA PHE A 164 -12.93 -2.74 -5.39
C PHE A 164 -14.38 -3.18 -5.08
N TRP A 165 -15.36 -2.47 -5.64
CA TRP A 165 -16.75 -2.43 -5.13
C TRP A 165 -17.61 -3.70 -5.29
N ARG A 166 -17.05 -4.89 -5.50
CA ARG A 166 -17.87 -6.09 -5.68
C ARG A 166 -17.20 -7.33 -5.08
N TYR A 167 -17.74 -7.78 -3.95
CA TYR A 167 -17.56 -9.10 -3.35
C TYR A 167 -16.24 -9.40 -2.61
N ASN A 168 -16.04 -8.77 -1.45
CA ASN A 168 -15.02 -9.18 -0.48
C ASN A 168 -15.41 -10.44 0.30
N ARG A 169 -15.58 -11.58 -0.38
CA ARG A 169 -15.67 -12.89 0.30
C ARG A 169 -14.32 -13.42 0.78
N MET A 170 -13.22 -12.77 0.36
CA MET A 170 -11.85 -13.17 0.68
C MET A 170 -11.42 -12.78 2.09
N LEU A 171 -11.97 -11.70 2.64
CA LEU A 171 -11.70 -11.27 4.00
C LEU A 171 -12.88 -11.65 4.88
N VAL A 172 -12.61 -12.49 5.86
CA VAL A 172 -13.56 -12.87 6.90
C VAL A 172 -13.15 -12.16 8.18
N ARG A 173 -14.13 -11.56 8.84
CA ARG A 173 -13.92 -10.94 10.14
C ARG A 173 -13.48 -11.99 11.14
N ASN A 174 -12.33 -11.75 11.78
CA ASN A 174 -11.93 -12.59 12.88
C ASN A 174 -12.79 -12.31 14.13
N ARG A 175 -13.34 -13.37 14.72
CA ARG A 175 -14.18 -13.29 15.92
C ARG A 175 -13.36 -13.18 17.21
N THR A 176 -12.12 -13.66 17.20
CA THR A 176 -11.22 -13.62 18.36
C THR A 176 -10.46 -12.30 18.39
N PRO A 177 -10.64 -11.45 19.42
CA PRO A 177 -9.87 -10.22 19.54
C PRO A 177 -8.37 -10.52 19.68
N ILE A 178 -7.54 -9.55 19.34
CA ILE A 178 -6.09 -9.58 19.55
C ILE A 178 -5.78 -9.36 21.04
N CYS A 179 -6.58 -8.54 21.73
CA CYS A 179 -6.44 -8.35 23.17
C CYS A 179 -7.09 -9.50 23.94
N ASN A 180 -6.27 -10.31 24.62
CA ASN A 180 -6.73 -11.40 25.49
C ASN A 180 -7.57 -10.93 26.68
N SER A 181 -7.44 -9.67 27.09
CA SER A 181 -8.21 -9.07 28.18
C SER A 181 -9.43 -8.30 27.69
N PHE A 182 -9.85 -8.44 26.43
CA PHE A 182 -11.07 -7.84 25.93
C PHE A 182 -12.32 -8.53 26.54
N PRO A 183 -13.36 -7.79 26.98
CA PRO A 183 -13.56 -6.34 26.92
C PRO A 183 -13.10 -5.57 28.18
N THR A 184 -12.54 -6.25 29.20
CA THR A 184 -12.21 -5.64 30.50
C THR A 184 -10.92 -4.82 30.51
N CYS A 185 -10.14 -4.88 29.43
CA CYS A 185 -8.93 -4.10 29.26
C CYS A 185 -9.24 -2.60 29.32
N LYS A 186 -8.62 -1.90 30.28
CA LYS A 186 -8.73 -0.43 30.46
C LYS A 186 -8.04 0.39 29.36
N GLY A 187 -7.66 -0.24 28.25
CA GLY A 187 -7.09 0.44 27.09
C GLY A 187 -8.15 1.20 26.30
N TRP A 188 -8.03 1.15 24.97
CA TRP A 188 -8.88 1.88 24.03
C TRP A 188 -10.40 1.71 24.20
N GLY A 189 -10.86 0.63 24.82
CA GLY A 189 -12.30 0.41 25.13
C GLY A 189 -12.93 1.45 26.07
N LEU A 190 -12.14 2.20 26.84
CA LEU A 190 -12.62 3.22 27.79
C LEU A 190 -12.70 4.64 27.24
N LYS A 191 -12.08 4.97 26.08
CA LYS A 191 -12.30 6.26 25.37
C LYS A 191 -13.68 6.33 24.68
N ARG A 192 -14.62 5.44 25.04
CA ARG A 192 -16.03 5.45 24.64
C ARG A 192 -16.71 6.71 25.16
N ASN A 193 -16.54 7.80 24.41
CA ASN A 193 -17.45 8.94 24.26
C ASN A 193 -17.00 9.91 23.15
N ARG A 194 -15.89 9.65 22.43
CA ARG A 194 -15.53 10.40 21.21
C ARG A 194 -15.49 9.49 19.99
N TRP A 195 -16.57 9.52 19.23
CA TRP A 195 -16.67 9.02 17.85
C TRP A 195 -15.93 9.94 16.89
N VAL A 196 -14.64 10.19 17.13
CA VAL A 196 -13.86 11.05 16.25
C VAL A 196 -12.64 10.27 15.89
N PHE A 197 -12.49 10.02 14.58
CA PHE A 197 -11.22 9.79 13.89
C PHE A 197 -10.05 10.10 14.82
N VAL A 198 -9.53 9.09 15.51
CA VAL A 198 -8.42 9.34 16.42
C VAL A 198 -7.26 9.70 15.54
N ASP A 199 -6.91 10.99 15.64
CA ASP A 199 -5.75 11.56 15.02
C ASP A 199 -4.52 10.81 15.51
N ASP A 200 -3.51 10.76 14.66
CA ASP A 200 -2.24 10.12 15.03
C ASP A 200 -1.59 10.83 16.24
N GLU A 201 -1.94 12.10 16.50
CA GLU A 201 -1.54 12.85 17.69
C GLU A 201 -2.29 12.46 18.98
N ASP A 202 -3.52 11.95 18.84
CA ASP A 202 -4.37 11.51 19.97
C ASP A 202 -4.13 10.02 20.34
N ASP A 203 -3.27 9.32 19.59
CA ASP A 203 -2.88 7.93 19.86
C ASP A 203 -1.90 7.83 21.02
N ASP A 204 -2.44 7.50 22.19
CA ASP A 204 -1.68 7.29 23.41
C ASP A 204 -0.95 5.92 23.36
N MET A 205 0.36 5.99 23.16
CA MET A 205 1.26 4.83 23.11
C MET A 205 1.38 4.07 24.44
N SER A 206 0.95 4.67 25.57
CA SER A 206 0.92 4.01 26.88
C SER A 206 -0.26 3.04 27.03
N LEU A 207 -1.29 3.16 26.18
CA LEU A 207 -2.44 2.26 26.17
C LEU A 207 -2.09 0.90 25.55
N CYS A 208 -2.92 -0.10 25.87
CA CYS A 208 -2.79 -1.45 25.33
C CYS A 208 -2.76 -1.45 23.79
N GLU A 209 -1.62 -1.87 23.23
CA GLU A 209 -1.39 -1.96 21.79
C GLU A 209 -2.38 -2.91 21.10
N ASN A 210 -2.68 -4.06 21.72
CA ASN A 210 -3.62 -5.01 21.12
C ASN A 210 -5.04 -4.45 21.00
N CYS A 211 -5.52 -3.71 22.01
CA CYS A 211 -6.82 -3.02 21.94
C CYS A 211 -6.85 -1.95 20.84
N ARG A 212 -5.71 -1.28 20.60
CA ARG A 212 -5.56 -0.31 19.51
C ARG A 212 -5.71 -0.99 18.14
N TRP A 213 -5.14 -2.18 17.97
CA TRP A 213 -5.27 -2.98 16.73
C TRP A 213 -6.65 -3.58 16.55
N ASP A 214 -7.30 -4.03 17.64
CA ASP A 214 -8.71 -4.45 17.60
C ASP A 214 -9.62 -3.30 17.11
N HIS A 215 -9.37 -2.07 17.58
CA HIS A 215 -10.07 -0.88 17.08
C HIS A 215 -9.77 -0.62 15.59
N GLU A 216 -8.49 -0.68 15.18
CA GLU A 216 -8.10 -0.46 13.78
C GLU A 216 -8.73 -1.48 12.84
N LEU A 217 -8.76 -2.75 13.24
CA LEU A 217 -9.41 -3.82 12.48
C LEU A 217 -10.89 -3.51 12.24
N ASN A 218 -11.61 -2.99 13.24
CA ASN A 218 -13.01 -2.59 13.05
C ASN A 218 -13.17 -1.46 12.03
N VAL A 219 -12.24 -0.49 12.00
CA VAL A 219 -12.22 0.56 10.97
C VAL A 219 -11.95 -0.06 9.60
N PHE A 220 -10.95 -0.94 9.49
CA PHE A 220 -10.59 -1.64 8.26
C PHE A 220 -11.76 -2.48 7.71
N TYR A 221 -12.46 -3.23 8.57
CA TYR A 221 -13.66 -3.98 8.19
C TYR A 221 -14.75 -3.07 7.62
N GLY A 222 -14.92 -1.86 8.20
CA GLY A 222 -15.84 -0.85 7.69
C GLY A 222 -15.47 -0.33 6.29
N ILE A 223 -14.18 -0.06 6.05
CA ILE A 223 -13.67 0.44 4.76
C ILE A 223 -13.94 -0.55 3.62
N PHE A 224 -13.73 -1.85 3.88
CA PHE A 224 -13.85 -2.90 2.88
C PHE A 224 -15.20 -3.63 2.91
N HIS A 225 -16.19 -3.11 3.64
CA HIS A 225 -17.54 -3.69 3.77
C HIS A 225 -17.52 -5.19 4.12
N ILE A 226 -16.64 -5.58 5.05
CA ILE A 226 -16.52 -6.96 5.50
C ILE A 226 -17.64 -7.21 6.51
N HIS A 227 -18.70 -7.88 6.07
CA HIS A 227 -19.87 -8.21 6.89
C HIS A 227 -19.67 -9.51 7.67
N ASN A 228 -20.36 -9.62 8.81
CA ASN A 228 -20.43 -10.88 9.55
C ASN A 228 -21.18 -11.90 8.67
N ILE A 229 -20.54 -13.05 8.42
CA ILE A 229 -21.21 -14.27 7.95
C ILE A 229 -21.68 -15.05 9.18
#